data_AF-A0A947CQK4-F1
#
_entry.id   AF-A0A947CQK4-F1
#
_cell.length_a   1.000
_cell.length_b   1.000
_cell.length_c   1.000
_cell.angle_alpha   90.00
_cell.angle_beta   90.00
_cell.angle_gamma   90.00
#
_symmetry.space_group_name_H-M   'P 1'
#
loop_
_entity.id
_entity.type
_entity.pdbx_description
1 polymer ?
#
loop_
_entity_poly.entity_id
_entity_poly.type
_entity_poly.pdbx_seq_one_letter_code
_entity_poly.pdbx_strand_id
1 'polypeptide(L)'
;MRASSLVLIAALLAACGPSDPPPGAKPYFNLRGALAGDGQFFDFPFPSDLRLRSDGTPNLDHFPRPDRDGLLDTLIAAAERRRGFTTMPIAYFRFSEPLRPRRLGNLIPAAADSEVLLIDIDGDSPRYG
;
A
#
# COMPACT_ATOMS: atom_id res chain seq x y z
N MET A 1 -32.29 -50.67 6.45
CA MET A 1 -31.05 -49.93 6.83
C MET A 1 -30.15 -49.85 5.60
N ARG A 2 -29.43 -48.73 5.42
CA ARG A 2 -28.35 -48.50 4.43
C ARG A 2 -28.75 -48.00 3.02
N ALA A 3 -29.53 -46.93 2.93
CA ALA A 3 -29.58 -46.12 1.71
C ALA A 3 -29.46 -44.60 1.95
N SER A 4 -29.61 -44.13 3.20
CA SER A 4 -29.48 -42.71 3.56
C SER A 4 -28.04 -42.20 3.68
N SER A 5 -27.03 -43.08 3.60
CA SER A 5 -25.61 -42.69 3.73
C SER A 5 -24.99 -42.18 2.43
N LEU A 6 -25.63 -42.42 1.26
CA LEU A 6 -25.09 -42.03 -0.04
C LEU A 6 -25.41 -40.59 -0.44
N VAL A 7 -26.48 -39.99 0.10
CA VAL A 7 -26.88 -38.62 -0.22
C VAL A 7 -26.01 -37.58 0.49
N LEU A 8 -25.49 -37.89 1.68
CA LEU A 8 -24.63 -36.96 2.44
C LEU A 8 -23.24 -36.77 1.80
N ILE A 9 -22.73 -37.77 1.07
CA ILE A 9 -21.38 -37.75 0.46
C ILE A 9 -21.36 -36.86 -0.79
N ALA A 10 -22.47 -36.79 -1.54
CA ALA A 10 -22.56 -35.94 -2.73
C ALA A 10 -22.59 -34.43 -2.40
N ALA A 11 -23.08 -34.05 -1.21
CA ALA A 11 -23.10 -32.64 -0.78
C ALA A 11 -21.73 -32.10 -0.34
N LEU A 12 -20.80 -32.98 0.07
CA LEU A 12 -19.43 -32.59 0.45
C LEU A 12 -18.51 -32.33 -0.76
N LEU A 13 -18.84 -32.86 -1.94
CA LEU A 13 -18.04 -32.71 -3.15
C LEU A 13 -18.32 -31.41 -3.92
N ALA A 14 -19.43 -30.71 -3.63
CA ALA A 14 -19.77 -29.44 -4.27
C ALA A 14 -19.10 -28.21 -3.60
N ALA A 15 -18.42 -28.39 -2.46
CA ALA A 15 -17.75 -27.31 -1.75
C ALA A 15 -16.33 -27.00 -2.28
N CYS A 16 -15.78 -27.84 -3.16
CA CYS A 16 -14.55 -27.56 -3.90
C CYS A 16 -14.87 -26.94 -5.27
N GLY A 17 -15.59 -25.82 -5.28
CA GLY A 17 -15.46 -24.86 -6.38
C GLY A 17 -14.10 -24.18 -6.27
N PRO A 18 -13.53 -23.64 -7.37
CA PRO A 18 -12.36 -22.79 -7.26
C PRO A 18 -12.72 -21.63 -6.33
N SER A 19 -12.16 -21.61 -5.12
CA SER A 19 -12.29 -20.46 -4.24
C SER A 19 -11.62 -19.29 -4.94
N ASP A 20 -12.31 -18.15 -5.02
CA ASP A 20 -11.67 -16.91 -5.45
C ASP A 20 -10.35 -16.76 -4.69
N PRO A 21 -9.23 -16.46 -5.38
CA PRO A 21 -7.99 -16.24 -4.68
C PRO A 21 -8.25 -15.17 -3.59
N PRO A 22 -7.74 -15.37 -2.36
CA PRO A 22 -7.94 -14.40 -1.31
C PRO A 22 -7.56 -13.01 -1.85
N PRO A 23 -8.36 -11.96 -1.57
CA PRO A 23 -8.09 -10.64 -2.12
C PRO A 23 -6.63 -10.30 -1.86
N GLY A 24 -5.86 -10.09 -2.93
CA GLY A 24 -4.46 -9.72 -2.80
C GLY A 24 -4.31 -8.44 -1.97
N ALA A 25 -3.11 -8.19 -1.46
CA ALA A 25 -2.79 -6.98 -0.71
C ALA A 25 -3.30 -5.73 -1.45
N LYS A 26 -4.20 -4.98 -0.81
CA LYS A 26 -4.75 -3.74 -1.35
C LYS A 26 -4.09 -2.54 -0.68
N PRO A 27 -3.84 -1.44 -1.40
CA PRO A 27 -3.51 -0.17 -0.77
C PRO A 27 -4.53 0.17 0.33
N TYR A 28 -4.03 0.50 1.53
CA TYR A 28 -4.82 0.74 2.73
C TYR A 28 -4.91 2.25 3.03
N PHE A 29 -6.13 2.73 3.27
CA PHE A 29 -6.42 4.14 3.52
C PHE A 29 -7.50 4.26 4.60
N ASN A 30 -7.12 4.71 5.77
CA ASN A 30 -8.05 5.04 6.83
C ASN A 30 -8.36 6.55 6.84
N LEU A 31 -9.29 6.98 5.98
CA LEU A 31 -9.69 8.38 5.87
C LEU A 31 -10.40 8.93 7.12
N ARG A 32 -10.84 8.06 8.03
CA ARG A 32 -11.52 8.41 9.28
C ARG A 32 -10.62 8.22 10.52
N GLY A 33 -9.39 7.74 10.31
CA GLY A 33 -8.43 7.49 11.38
C GLY A 33 -7.73 8.76 11.83
N ALA A 34 -7.00 8.65 12.94
CA ALA A 34 -6.09 9.71 13.36
C ALA A 34 -4.92 9.82 12.36
N LEU A 35 -4.54 11.06 12.02
CA LEU A 35 -3.35 11.33 11.21
C LEU A 35 -2.04 11.29 12.03
N ALA A 36 -2.19 11.09 13.34
CA ALA A 36 -1.19 11.20 14.38
C ALA A 36 -1.41 10.07 15.41
N GLY A 37 -0.33 9.52 15.96
CA GLY A 37 -0.35 8.38 16.86
C GLY A 37 0.73 7.35 16.54
N ASP A 38 1.23 6.68 17.56
CA ASP A 38 2.30 5.69 17.42
C ASP A 38 1.83 4.51 16.56
N GLY A 39 2.61 4.18 15.52
CA GLY A 39 2.32 3.09 14.60
C GLY A 39 1.21 3.34 13.56
N GLN A 40 0.54 4.50 13.60
CA GLN A 40 -0.57 4.84 12.70
C GLN A 40 -0.17 5.76 11.54
N PHE A 41 1.08 6.22 11.50
CA PHE A 41 1.52 7.20 10.51
C PHE A 41 1.20 6.79 9.06
N PHE A 42 1.35 5.52 8.71
CA PHE A 42 1.08 5.02 7.35
C PHE A 42 -0.34 4.46 7.15
N ASP A 43 -1.24 4.58 8.12
CA ASP A 43 -2.66 4.25 7.92
C ASP A 43 -3.34 5.26 6.99
N PHE A 44 -2.69 6.40 6.73
CA PHE A 44 -3.03 7.35 5.68
C PHE A 44 -1.81 7.53 4.75
N PRO A 45 -1.96 7.69 3.41
CA PRO A 45 -0.83 7.84 2.49
C PRO A 45 0.14 8.96 2.84
N PHE A 46 1.42 8.78 2.52
CA PHE A 46 2.44 9.82 2.68
C PHE A 46 3.12 10.12 1.34
N PRO A 47 3.32 11.38 0.93
CA PRO A 47 2.88 12.60 1.59
C PRO A 47 1.38 12.85 1.48
N SER A 48 0.84 13.76 2.30
CA SER A 48 -0.54 14.26 2.19
C SER A 48 -0.67 15.60 2.87
N ASP A 49 -1.29 16.57 2.19
CA ASP A 49 -1.51 17.91 2.73
C ASP A 49 -2.45 17.95 3.94
N LEU A 50 -3.18 16.86 4.20
CA LEU A 50 -3.93 16.72 5.46
C LEU A 50 -3.00 16.68 6.69
N ARG A 51 -1.71 16.42 6.51
CA ARG A 51 -0.69 16.49 7.57
C ARG A 51 0.02 17.83 7.65
N LEU A 52 -0.47 18.87 6.99
CA LEU A 52 0.07 20.20 7.20
C LEU A 52 -0.48 20.79 8.50
N ARG A 53 0.41 21.46 9.25
CA ARG A 53 0.01 22.34 10.34
C ARG A 53 -0.71 23.57 9.78
N SER A 54 -1.30 24.38 10.66
CA SER A 54 -1.98 25.62 10.27
C SER A 54 -1.10 26.64 9.55
N ASP A 55 0.22 26.58 9.76
CA ASP A 55 1.20 27.42 9.07
C ASP A 55 1.63 26.87 7.70
N GLY A 56 1.12 25.70 7.31
CA GLY A 56 1.42 25.02 6.05
C GLY A 56 2.68 24.16 6.09
N THR A 57 3.30 23.93 7.25
CA THR A 57 4.46 23.04 7.39
C THR A 57 4.05 21.58 7.59
N PRO A 58 4.80 20.59 7.08
CA PRO A 58 4.58 19.18 7.39
C PRO A 58 4.62 18.87 8.88
N ASN A 59 3.61 18.17 9.39
CA ASN A 59 3.63 17.53 10.70
C ASN A 59 4.17 16.09 10.57
N LEU A 60 5.38 15.86 11.09
CA LEU A 60 6.07 14.57 11.08
C LEU A 60 6.36 14.03 12.49
N ASP A 61 5.63 14.51 13.50
CA ASP A 61 5.84 14.15 14.92
C ASP A 61 5.76 12.63 15.14
N HIS A 62 4.89 11.95 14.39
CA HIS A 62 4.66 10.50 14.49
C HIS A 62 5.32 9.67 13.38
N PHE A 63 6.21 10.26 12.58
CA PHE A 63 6.94 9.52 11.56
C PHE A 63 7.79 8.40 12.22
N PRO A 64 7.79 7.15 11.71
CA PRO A 64 8.54 6.06 12.35
C PRO A 64 10.05 6.29 12.39
N ARG A 65 10.66 6.13 13.57
CA ARG A 65 12.11 6.31 13.82
C ARG A 65 12.69 5.04 14.46
N PRO A 66 12.96 3.98 13.67
CA PRO A 66 13.43 2.69 14.19
C PRO A 66 14.82 2.80 14.81
N ASP A 67 15.71 3.55 14.14
CA ASP A 67 17.07 3.79 14.57
C ASP A 67 17.19 5.27 14.94
N ARG A 68 17.49 5.55 16.22
CA ARG A 68 17.72 6.92 16.72
C ARG A 68 19.17 7.34 16.49
N ASP A 69 19.66 7.14 15.26
CA ASP A 69 21.02 7.45 14.85
C ASP A 69 21.23 8.95 14.53
N GLY A 70 20.19 9.77 14.70
CA GLY A 70 20.20 11.23 14.57
C GLY A 70 20.16 11.76 13.13
N LEU A 71 20.52 10.94 12.14
CA LEU A 71 20.45 11.34 10.73
C LEU A 71 18.99 11.54 10.31
N LEU A 72 18.12 10.57 10.62
CA LEU A 72 16.69 10.66 10.31
C LEU A 72 16.03 11.86 11.00
N ASP A 73 16.42 12.15 12.24
CA ASP A 73 15.91 13.30 12.98
C ASP A 73 16.26 14.63 12.29
N THR A 74 17.49 14.73 11.77
CA THR A 74 17.94 15.92 11.02
C THR A 74 17.15 16.10 9.71
N LEU A 75 16.86 15.00 9.00
CA LEU A 75 16.06 15.03 7.78
C LEU A 75 14.61 15.41 8.06
N ILE A 76 14.02 14.88 9.13
CA ILE A 76 12.66 15.23 9.55
C ILE A 76 12.61 16.72 9.92
N ALA A 77 13.53 17.20 10.78
CA ALA A 77 13.59 18.61 11.15
C ALA A 77 13.83 19.54 9.95
N ALA A 78 14.55 19.09 8.92
CA ALA A 78 14.69 19.83 7.67
C ALA A 78 13.39 19.86 6.86
N ALA A 79 12.67 18.75 6.79
CA ALA A 79 11.39 18.65 6.09
C ALA A 79 10.30 19.53 6.76
N GLU A 80 10.22 19.53 8.09
CA GLU A 80 9.23 20.31 8.84
C GLU A 80 9.44 21.83 8.77
N ARG A 81 10.60 22.29 8.30
CA ARG A 81 10.85 23.73 8.04
C ARG A 81 10.35 24.20 6.68
N ARG A 82 9.97 23.29 5.79
CA ARG A 82 9.47 23.62 4.44
C ARG A 82 7.96 23.82 4.49
N ARG A 83 7.43 24.63 3.58
CA ARG A 83 5.99 24.74 3.36
C ARG A 83 5.55 23.70 2.34
N GLY A 84 4.51 22.95 2.66
CA GLY A 84 3.97 21.88 1.82
C GLY A 84 4.90 20.67 1.67
N PHE A 85 4.38 19.64 1.01
CA PHE A 85 5.19 18.51 0.55
C PHE A 85 5.75 18.73 -0.85
N THR A 86 6.75 17.93 -1.22
CA THR A 86 7.29 17.93 -2.59
C THR A 86 6.23 17.44 -3.58
N THR A 87 6.15 18.06 -4.76
CA THR A 87 5.29 17.62 -5.87
C THR A 87 5.93 16.51 -6.71
N MET A 88 7.14 16.08 -6.36
CA MET A 88 7.79 14.93 -6.99
C MET A 88 6.92 13.68 -6.78
N PRO A 89 6.70 12.84 -7.81
CA PRO A 89 5.65 11.82 -7.80
C PRO A 89 6.08 10.56 -7.00
N ILE A 90 6.36 10.73 -5.71
CA ILE A 90 6.65 9.62 -4.80
C ILE A 90 5.58 9.63 -3.72
N ALA A 91 4.80 8.54 -3.65
CA ALA A 91 3.83 8.30 -2.61
C ALA A 91 4.03 6.91 -2.01
N TYR A 92 3.92 6.83 -0.69
CA TYR A 92 4.02 5.63 0.11
C TYR A 92 2.63 5.25 0.61
N PHE A 93 2.28 3.99 0.36
CA PHE A 93 1.03 3.38 0.77
C PHE A 93 1.34 2.18 1.65
N ARG A 94 0.65 2.09 2.78
CA ARG A 94 0.52 0.82 3.50
C ARG A 94 -0.39 -0.10 2.69
N PHE A 95 -0.16 -1.40 2.78
CA PHE A 95 -1.09 -2.41 2.26
C PHE A 95 -1.90 -3.04 3.40
N SER A 96 -3.12 -3.48 3.07
CA SER A 96 -4.03 -4.15 4.01
C SER A 96 -3.47 -5.48 4.50
N GLU A 97 -2.65 -6.12 3.66
CA GLU A 97 -2.01 -7.41 3.90
C GLU A 97 -0.54 -7.34 3.44
N PRO A 98 0.34 -8.23 3.93
CA PRO A 98 1.70 -8.34 3.43
C PRO A 98 1.75 -8.56 1.92
N LEU A 99 2.68 -7.89 1.24
CA LEU A 99 2.96 -8.13 -0.18
C LEU A 99 3.57 -9.53 -0.38
N ARG A 100 3.31 -10.13 -1.54
CA ARG A 100 3.94 -11.40 -1.92
C ARG A 100 5.46 -11.23 -2.02
N PRO A 101 6.27 -12.15 -1.47
CA PRO A 101 7.73 -12.09 -1.59
C PRO A 101 8.19 -12.02 -3.05
N ARG A 102 9.17 -11.16 -3.32
CA ARG A 102 9.77 -11.00 -4.65
C ARG A 102 11.13 -11.69 -4.73
N ARG A 103 11.45 -12.25 -5.89
CA ARG A 103 12.76 -12.82 -6.20
C ARG A 103 13.31 -12.11 -7.43
N LEU A 104 14.57 -11.69 -7.39
CA LEU A 104 15.19 -10.93 -8.48
C LEU A 104 15.19 -11.67 -9.82
N GLY A 105 15.23 -13.01 -9.81
CA GLY A 105 15.15 -13.83 -11.02
C GLY A 105 13.74 -14.02 -11.60
N ASN A 106 12.69 -13.58 -10.90
CA ASN A 106 11.31 -13.71 -11.37
C ASN A 106 10.93 -12.45 -12.13
N LEU A 107 10.94 -12.53 -13.46
CA LEU A 107 10.50 -11.44 -14.32
C LEU A 107 9.00 -11.20 -14.14
N ILE A 108 8.62 -9.93 -14.01
CA ILE A 108 7.23 -9.50 -14.01
C ILE A 108 6.87 -9.19 -15.48
N PRO A 109 5.93 -9.93 -16.09
CA PRO A 109 5.56 -9.68 -17.48
C PRO A 109 4.89 -8.29 -17.60
N ALA A 110 5.12 -7.62 -18.73
CA ALA A 110 4.42 -6.39 -19.09
C ALA A 110 3.00 -6.69 -19.61
N ALA A 111 2.23 -7.43 -18.82
CA ALA A 111 0.85 -7.77 -19.10
C ALA A 111 -0.10 -6.77 -18.41
N ALA A 112 -1.29 -6.55 -18.98
CA ALA A 112 -2.25 -5.59 -18.44
C ALA A 112 -2.80 -5.98 -17.05
N ASP A 113 -2.70 -7.26 -16.69
CA ASP A 113 -3.08 -7.82 -15.39
C ASP A 113 -1.88 -7.95 -14.42
N SER A 114 -0.73 -7.40 -14.79
CA SER A 114 0.46 -7.42 -13.96
C SER A 114 0.29 -6.56 -12.70
N GLU A 115 0.93 -6.98 -11.61
CA GLU A 115 0.96 -6.22 -10.35
C GLU A 115 1.80 -4.93 -10.45
N VAL A 116 2.64 -4.81 -11.49
CA VAL A 116 3.40 -3.61 -11.81
C VAL A 116 3.13 -3.25 -13.26
N LEU A 117 2.64 -2.03 -13.47
CA LEU A 117 2.30 -1.51 -14.78
C LEU A 117 3.23 -0.33 -15.10
N LEU A 118 3.76 -0.35 -16.31
CA LEU A 118 4.35 0.83 -16.93
C LEU A 118 3.20 1.56 -17.64
N ILE A 119 2.83 2.73 -17.12
CA ILE A 119 1.73 3.52 -17.66
C ILE A 119 2.34 4.66 -18.46
N ASP A 120 1.97 4.72 -19.74
CA ASP A 120 2.25 5.88 -20.56
C ASP A 120 1.32 7.02 -20.15
N ILE A 121 1.91 8.15 -19.74
CA ILE A 121 1.16 9.31 -19.26
C ILE A 121 0.76 10.21 -20.44
N ASP A 122 1.56 10.19 -21.52
CA ASP A 122 1.32 10.98 -22.73
C ASP A 122 1.68 10.14 -23.95
N GLY A 123 0.64 9.54 -24.57
CA GLY A 123 0.80 8.67 -25.73
C GLY A 123 1.36 9.35 -26.98
N ASP A 124 1.37 10.69 -27.01
CA ASP A 124 1.96 11.47 -28.11
C ASP A 124 3.40 11.93 -27.78
N SER A 125 3.93 11.58 -26.60
CA SER A 125 5.27 11.95 -26.19
C SER A 125 6.31 11.31 -27.10
N PRO A 126 7.25 12.10 -27.67
CA PRO A 126 8.32 11.56 -28.51
C PRO A 126 9.39 10.78 -27.73
N ARG A 127 9.24 10.64 -26.39
CA ARG A 127 10.07 9.83 -25.50
C ARG A 127 9.15 8.92 -24.67
N TYR A 128 9.73 8.02 -23.88
CA TYR A 128 8.96 7.20 -22.94
C TYR A 128 8.45 8.07 -21.78
N GLY A 129 7.24 8.63 -21.91
CA GLY A 129 6.61 9.53 -20.94
C GLY A 129 7.08 10.97 -21.06
#